data_AF-D9PK54-F1
#
_entry.id   AF-D9PK54-F1
#
_cell.length_a   1.000
_cell.length_b   1.000
_cell.length_c   1.000
_cell.angle_alpha   90.00
_cell.angle_beta   90.00
_cell.angle_gamma   90.00
#
_symmetry.space_group_name_H-M   'P 1'
#
loop_
_entity.id
_entity.type
_entity.pdbx_description
1 polymer ?
#
loop_
_entity_poly.entity_id
_entity_poly.type
_entity_poly.pdbx_seq_one_letter_code
_entity_poly.pdbx_strand_id
1 'polypeptide(L)' 'MDKNILRLGIYELLFGKEKVPAPVAINEAIVLSKSFNTKETSDKFIAGVLASVLEASGIDEDESRK' A
#
# COMPACT_ATOMS: atom_id res chain seq x y z
N MET A 1 -5.07 14.12 1.62
CA MET A 1 -5.63 12.88 1.05
C MET A 1 -4.80 11.65 1.43
N ASP A 2 -3.48 11.80 1.62
CA ASP A 2 -2.56 10.72 2.05
C ASP A 2 -3.08 9.81 3.17
N LYS A 3 -3.63 10.40 4.25
CA LYS A 3 -4.19 9.63 5.38
C LYS A 3 -5.30 8.64 4.97
N ASN A 4 -6.13 9.02 4.00
CA ASN A 4 -7.23 8.16 3.54
C ASN A 4 -6.69 7.03 2.66
N ILE A 5 -5.72 7.34 1.80
CA ILE A 5 -5.05 6.35 0.94
C ILE A 5 -4.28 5.34 1.80
N LEU A 6 -3.55 5.80 2.81
CA LEU A 6 -2.85 4.94 3.76
C LEU A 6 -3.81 4.02 4.52
N ARG A 7 -4.96 4.53 4.96
CA ARG A 7 -5.96 3.69 5.64
C ARG A 7 -6.48 2.57 4.72
N LEU A 8 -6.76 2.90 3.46
CA LEU A 8 -7.23 1.92 2.50
C LEU A 8 -6.15 0.88 2.22
N GLY A 9 -4.93 1.32 1.90
CA GLY A 9 -3.81 0.43 1.62
C GLY A 9 -3.46 -0.47 2.80
N ILE A 10 -3.41 0.07 4.03
CA ILE A 10 -3.16 -0.73 5.24
C ILE A 10 -4.29 -1.73 5.47
N TYR A 11 -5.55 -1.34 5.28
CA TYR A 11 -6.68 -2.24 5.43
C TYR A 11 -6.58 -3.42 4.43
N GLU A 12 -6.28 -3.16 3.17
CA GLU A 12 -6.08 -4.20 2.16
C GLU A 12 -4.88 -5.10 2.48
N LEU A 13 -3.75 -4.51 2.92
CA LEU A 13 -2.58 -5.27 3.32
C LEU A 13 -2.85 -6.21 4.51
N LEU A 14 -3.64 -5.77 5.49
CA LEU A 14 -3.88 -6.56 6.70
C LEU A 14 -5.03 -7.58 6.54
N PHE A 15 -6.08 -7.22 5.80
CA PHE A 15 -7.33 -7.97 5.76
C PHE A 15 -7.76 -8.41 4.35
N GLY A 16 -7.10 -7.92 3.30
CA GLY A 16 -7.45 -8.17 1.89
C GLY A 16 -6.55 -9.18 1.16
N LYS A 17 -5.56 -9.75 1.86
CA LYS A 17 -4.51 -10.62 1.26
C LYS A 17 -5.05 -11.80 0.45
N GLU A 18 -6.20 -12.34 0.83
CA GLU A 18 -6.83 -13.47 0.13
C GLU A 18 -7.31 -13.10 -1.29
N LYS A 19 -7.50 -11.80 -1.57
CA LYS A 19 -8.00 -11.30 -2.87
C LYS A 19 -6.99 -10.45 -3.62
N VAL A 20 -6.17 -9.70 -2.89
CA VAL A 20 -5.25 -8.72 -3.47
C VAL A 20 -3.85 -8.97 -2.92
N PRO A 21 -2.88 -9.36 -3.76
CA PRO A 21 -1.49 -9.49 -3.36
C PRO A 21 -0.94 -8.16 -2.82
N ALA A 22 -0.07 -8.23 -1.82
CA ALA A 22 0.49 -7.04 -1.18
C ALA A 22 1.19 -6.05 -2.13
N PRO A 23 1.99 -6.51 -3.12
CA PRO A 23 2.61 -5.61 -4.09
C PRO A 23 1.59 -4.84 -4.94
N VAL A 24 0.45 -5.47 -5.25
CA VAL A 24 -0.64 -4.85 -6.03
C VAL A 24 -1.32 -3.76 -5.21
N ALA A 25 -1.68 -4.04 -3.94
CA ALA A 25 -2.28 -3.06 -3.05
C ALA A 25 -1.38 -1.82 -2.85
N ILE A 26 -0.06 -2.03 -2.73
CA ILE A 26 0.92 -0.93 -2.63
C ILE A 26 0.96 -0.10 -3.92
N ASN A 27 1.00 -0.76 -5.09
CA ASN A 27 1.02 -0.07 -6.37
C ASN A 27 -0.25 0.76 -6.61
N GLU A 28 -1.43 0.21 -6.31
CA GLU A 28 -2.70 0.93 -6.46
C GLU A 28 -2.78 2.14 -5.53
N ALA A 29 -2.32 2.03 -4.28
CA ALA A 29 -2.24 3.16 -3.36
C ALA A 29 -1.32 4.29 -3.90
N ILE A 30 -0.18 3.92 -4.53
CA ILE A 30 0.73 4.87 -5.17
C ILE A 30 0.05 5.56 -6.37
N VAL A 31 -0.63 4.82 -7.24
CA VAL A 31 -1.36 5.38 -8.40
C VAL A 31 -2.48 6.32 -7.96
N LEU A 32 -3.23 5.95 -6.92
CA LEU A 32 -4.24 6.82 -6.29
C LEU A 32 -3.60 8.11 -5.76
N SER A 33 -2.43 8.01 -5.11
CA SER A 33 -1.77 9.20 -4.56
C SER A 33 -1.37 10.22 -5.62
N LYS A 34 -0.90 9.74 -6.78
CA LYS A 34 -0.55 10.57 -7.94
C LYS A 34 -1.78 11.24 -8.57
N SER A 35 -2.94 10.59 -8.47
CA SER A 35 -4.18 11.08 -9.07
C SER A 35 -4.90 12.12 -8.18
N PHE A 36 -4.77 12.00 -6.85
CA PHE A 36 -5.57 12.77 -5.88
C PHE A 36 -4.77 13.75 -5.02
N ASN A 37 -3.44 13.74 -5.05
CA ASN A 37 -2.62 14.73 -4.35
C ASN A 37 -1.91 15.66 -5.34
N THR A 38 -1.76 16.92 -4.94
CA THR A 38 -0.97 17.94 -5.66
C THR A 38 0.49 17.98 -5.20
N LYS A 39 0.86 17.22 -4.17
CA LYS A 39 2.24 17.15 -3.66
C LYS A 39 3.01 16.03 -4.38
N GLU A 40 4.13 16.40 -4.99
CA GLU A 40 5.00 15.45 -5.71
C GLU A 40 5.70 14.41 -4.82
N THR A 41 5.60 14.53 -3.49
CA THR A 41 6.24 13.61 -2.54
C THR A 41 5.30 12.61 -1.89
N SER A 42 3.99 12.73 -2.14
CA SER A 42 2.97 11.87 -1.50
C SER A 42 3.11 10.40 -1.90
N ASP A 43 3.50 10.12 -3.14
CA ASP A 43 3.66 8.77 -3.67
C ASP A 43 4.81 8.01 -3.00
N LYS A 44 5.97 8.66 -2.85
CA LYS A 44 7.14 8.12 -2.14
C LYS A 44 6.86 7.93 -0.65
N PHE A 45 6.15 8.88 -0.03
CA PHE A 45 5.76 8.78 1.37
C PHE A 45 4.84 7.59 1.62
N ILE A 46 3.81 7.40 0.78
CA ILE A 46 2.88 6.28 0.89
C ILE A 46 3.59 4.95 0.67
N ALA A 47 4.45 4.86 -0.36
CA ALA A 47 5.24 3.67 -0.63
C ALA A 47 6.09 3.26 0.60
N GLY A 48 6.80 4.22 1.20
CA GLY A 48 7.64 3.97 2.38
C GLY A 48 6.84 3.49 3.58
N VAL A 49 5.70 4.13 3.88
CA VAL A 49 4.85 3.72 5.02
C VAL A 49 4.26 2.34 4.80
N LEU A 50 3.73 2.04 3.61
CA LEU A 50 3.14 0.73 3.33
C LEU A 50 4.19 -0.39 3.34
N ALA A 51 5.41 -0.13 2.87
CA ALA A 51 6.52 -1.08 2.97
C ALA A 51 6.88 -1.39 4.44
N SER A 52 6.96 -0.37 5.30
CA SER A 52 7.21 -0.59 6.74
C SER A 52 6.07 -1.36 7.42
N VAL A 53 4.82 -1.13 7.01
CA VAL A 53 3.67 -1.89 7.53
C VAL A 53 3.74 -3.35 7.07
N LEU A 54 4.11 -3.61 5.82
CA LEU A 54 4.27 -4.95 5.27
C LEU A 54 5.30 -5.74 6.07
N GLU A 55 6.48 -5.16 6.27
CA GLU A 55 7.58 -5.73 7.06
C GLU A 55 7.16 -6.00 8.51
N ALA A 56 6.52 -5.02 9.17
CA ALA A 56 6.08 -5.15 10.56
C ALA A 56 4.97 -6.19 10.76
N SER A 57 4.18 -6.48 9.72
CA SER A 57 3.02 -7.37 9.81
C SER A 57 3.35 -8.84 9.51
N GLY A 58 4.62 -9.16 9.24
CA GLY A 58 5.06 -10.54 8.95
C GLY A 58 4.37 -11.15 7.73
N ILE A 59 4.02 -10.31 6.76
CA ILE A 59 3.36 -10.73 5.53
C ILE A 59 4.46 -11.19 4.58
N ASP A 60 4.65 -12.50 4.45
CA ASP A 60 5.64 -13.02 3.52
C ASP A 60 5.25 -12.65 2.07
N GLU A 61 6.17 -12.00 1.36
CA GLU A 61 5.98 -11.63 -0.06
C GLU A 61 5.77 -12.86 -0.97
N ASP A 62 6.07 -14.06 -0.47
CA ASP A 62 6.05 -15.31 -1.23
C ASP A 62 4.63 -15.80 -1.57
N GLU A 63 3.62 -15.44 -0.76
CA GLU A 63 2.21 -15.69 -1.12
C GLU A 63 1.71 -14.75 -2.23
N SER A 64 2.43 -13.66 -2.51
CA SER A 64 2.02 -12.63 -3.47
C SER A 64 2.53 -12.88 -4.91
N ARG A 65 3.34 -13.92 -5.13
CA ARG A 65 3.94 -14.28 -6.44
C ARG A 65 3.39 -15.57 -7.06
N LYS A 66 2.45 -16.25 -6.39
CA LYS A 66 1.69 -17.39 -6.96
C LYS A 66 0.42 -16.92 -7.64
#